data_AF-A0A7T7L5I4-F1
#
_entry.id   AF-A0A7T7L5I4-F1
#
_cell.length_a   1.000
_cell.length_b   1.000
_cell.length_c   1.000
_cell.angle_alpha   90.00
_cell.angle_beta   90.00
_cell.angle_gamma   90.00
#
_symmetry.space_group_name_H-M   'P 1'
#
loop_
_entity.id
_entity.type
_entity.pdbx_description
1 polymer ?
#
loop_
_entity_poly.entity_id
_entity_poly.type
_entity_poly.pdbx_seq_one_letter_code
_entity_poly.pdbx_strand_id
1 'polypeptide(L)'
;MPARTEAQTPVQTPGSAIPGPVALPPRDRRPRRTGPAGRYDPYLLAVALFAGYTALSVARYRHLATRSWDLGIFEQAVRAYAHLQAPVVDLKGPGANVLGDHFSPVTALLAPVYRVFPTPLTLLVAQAALFALSAVPVTRAAAGLLGRPRGLAIGIAYGLSWGIQRAVDFDFHEICFAVPLIAFSLEAILARRWRAALLWALPLVLVKEDLGVTVAAIALVVALRCRRDSRRTILYALAMAALGIAATLVVLVVVIPAFNTTGGYDYWTKVDGGSTLLDGTGTKLRTLAWLLVPTTGLLALRSPLAVVALPTLGWRFLSSDDHYWGTDWHYSAVLMPVVTLALVDALAGARYSPRPWLRTYAHHLPAAVAAAALSLTTTLPMSVLAEPAAYRKPARVTAVERLLDRIPDGATVEADIRPSSRLASRCRVLWVGDTRGITPEYIALQNPDDRIRDIEARTLRLHPDASYSLVGTTEGYVVLRLDS
;
A
#
# COMPACT_ATOMS: atom_id res chain seq x y z
N MET A 1 -54.52 -84.56 -20.30
CA MET A 1 -53.53 -84.39 -21.37
C MET A 1 -54.11 -83.47 -22.45
N PRO A 2 -53.35 -82.52 -22.98
CA PRO A 2 -53.59 -81.12 -22.63
C PRO A 2 -54.02 -80.21 -23.78
N ALA A 3 -54.68 -79.13 -23.37
CA ALA A 3 -55.07 -77.98 -24.17
C ALA A 3 -53.84 -77.18 -24.63
N ARG A 4 -53.89 -76.70 -25.88
CA ARG A 4 -52.87 -75.82 -26.47
C ARG A 4 -53.03 -74.40 -25.95
N THR A 5 -51.94 -73.87 -25.41
CA THR A 5 -51.78 -72.54 -24.84
C THR A 5 -51.60 -71.52 -25.97
N GLU A 6 -52.50 -70.54 -26.08
CA GLU A 6 -52.29 -69.34 -26.89
C GLU A 6 -51.31 -68.41 -26.18
N ALA A 7 -50.20 -68.09 -26.85
CA ALA A 7 -49.20 -67.15 -26.34
C ALA A 7 -49.65 -65.70 -26.64
N GLN A 8 -49.89 -64.93 -25.58
CA GLN A 8 -50.10 -63.48 -25.65
C GLN A 8 -48.77 -62.78 -25.99
N THR A 9 -48.77 -62.03 -27.09
CA THR A 9 -47.70 -61.09 -27.45
C THR A 9 -47.75 -59.87 -26.51
N PRO A 10 -46.65 -59.48 -25.84
CA PRO A 10 -46.66 -58.29 -25.01
C PRO A 10 -46.61 -57.03 -25.89
N VAL A 11 -47.57 -56.13 -25.67
CA VAL A 11 -47.59 -54.76 -26.20
C VAL A 11 -46.40 -54.00 -25.60
N GLN A 12 -45.44 -53.61 -26.45
CA GLN A 12 -44.36 -52.70 -26.08
C GLN A 12 -44.90 -51.27 -25.99
N THR A 13 -44.98 -50.73 -24.78
CA THR A 13 -45.14 -49.29 -24.55
C THR A 13 -43.82 -48.57 -24.88
N PRO A 14 -43.82 -47.45 -25.64
CA PRO A 14 -42.61 -46.68 -25.90
C PRO A 14 -42.16 -46.00 -24.59
N GLY A 15 -41.05 -46.47 -24.02
CA GLY A 15 -40.42 -45.84 -22.88
C GLY A 15 -39.92 -44.44 -23.24
N SER A 16 -40.49 -43.43 -22.58
CA SER A 16 -39.98 -42.06 -22.52
C SER A 16 -38.54 -42.07 -21.95
N ALA A 17 -37.55 -42.13 -22.83
CA ALA A 17 -36.15 -41.94 -22.47
C ALA A 17 -35.90 -40.44 -22.25
N ILE A 18 -36.16 -39.95 -21.04
CA ILE A 18 -35.66 -38.65 -20.60
C ILE A 18 -34.13 -38.77 -20.54
N PRO A 19 -33.35 -38.00 -21.32
CA PRO A 19 -31.90 -38.03 -21.21
C PRO A 19 -31.51 -37.61 -19.79
N GLY A 20 -30.76 -38.48 -19.09
CA GLY A 20 -30.24 -38.17 -17.77
C GLY A 20 -29.44 -36.85 -17.80
N PRO A 21 -29.44 -36.08 -16.71
CA PRO A 21 -28.75 -34.80 -16.67
C PRO A 21 -27.28 -34.99 -17.04
N VAL A 22 -26.84 -34.31 -18.10
CA VAL A 22 -25.45 -34.26 -18.53
C VAL A 22 -24.62 -33.76 -17.35
N ALA A 23 -23.89 -34.67 -16.70
CA ALA A 23 -22.99 -34.33 -15.62
C ALA A 23 -21.88 -33.43 -16.19
N LEU A 24 -21.96 -32.13 -15.88
CA LEU A 24 -20.90 -31.18 -16.20
C LEU A 24 -19.60 -31.68 -15.57
N PRO A 25 -18.50 -31.77 -16.34
CA PRO A 25 -17.24 -32.29 -15.81
C PRO A 25 -16.75 -31.45 -14.62
N PRO A 26 -15.98 -32.05 -13.69
CA PRO A 26 -15.45 -31.35 -12.52
C PRO A 26 -14.72 -30.08 -12.95
N ARG A 27 -15.11 -28.94 -12.36
CA ARG A 27 -14.50 -27.63 -12.59
C ARG A 27 -13.08 -27.62 -12.05
N ASP A 28 -12.13 -28.16 -12.79
CA ASP A 28 -10.75 -28.23 -12.36
C ASP A 28 -10.12 -26.83 -12.46
N ARG A 29 -10.17 -26.10 -11.34
CA ARG A 29 -9.61 -24.74 -11.19
C ARG A 29 -8.09 -24.76 -10.98
N ARG A 30 -7.41 -25.86 -11.32
CA ARG A 30 -5.96 -25.99 -11.11
C ARG A 30 -5.23 -25.06 -12.08
N PRO A 31 -4.22 -24.29 -11.62
CA PRO A 31 -3.43 -23.43 -12.49
C PRO A 31 -2.77 -24.27 -13.60
N ARG A 32 -2.90 -23.84 -14.85
CA ARG A 32 -2.15 -24.47 -15.95
C ARG A 32 -0.69 -24.06 -15.82
N ARG A 33 0.24 -25.02 -15.90
CA ARG A 33 1.68 -24.73 -15.99
C ARG A 33 1.92 -23.91 -17.26
N THR A 34 2.46 -22.71 -17.12
CA THR A 34 2.91 -21.91 -18.26
C THR A 34 4.14 -22.57 -18.88
N GLY A 35 4.27 -22.50 -20.21
CA GLY A 35 5.48 -23.00 -20.90
C GLY A 35 6.73 -22.22 -20.48
N PRO A 36 7.94 -22.75 -20.77
CA PRO A 36 9.21 -22.22 -20.26
C PRO A 36 9.45 -20.73 -20.57
N ALA A 37 9.00 -20.24 -21.73
CA ALA A 37 9.15 -18.83 -22.11
C ALA A 37 8.24 -17.85 -21.33
N GLY A 38 7.10 -18.30 -20.80
CA GLY A 38 6.16 -17.46 -20.03
C GLY A 38 6.44 -17.45 -18.52
N ARG A 39 7.50 -18.13 -18.08
CA ARG A 39 7.89 -18.19 -16.66
C ARG A 39 8.49 -16.87 -16.16
N TYR A 40 9.12 -16.10 -17.05
CA TYR A 40 9.88 -14.91 -16.69
C TYR A 40 9.07 -13.60 -16.74
N ASP A 41 7.93 -13.56 -17.44
CA ASP A 41 7.13 -12.33 -17.61
C ASP A 41 6.83 -11.59 -16.29
N PRO A 42 6.41 -12.25 -15.19
CA PRO A 42 6.15 -11.55 -13.93
C PRO A 42 7.38 -10.84 -13.37
N TYR A 43 8.57 -11.43 -13.56
CA TYR A 43 9.83 -10.89 -13.06
C TYR A 43 10.35 -9.76 -13.95
N LEU A 44 10.26 -9.91 -15.28
CA LEU A 44 10.61 -8.85 -16.22
C LEU A 44 9.72 -7.61 -16.02
N LEU A 45 8.41 -7.83 -15.81
CA LEU A 45 7.50 -6.76 -15.46
C LEU A 45 7.87 -6.10 -14.13
N ALA A 46 8.17 -6.88 -13.09
CA ALA A 46 8.61 -6.34 -11.81
C ALA A 46 9.90 -5.53 -11.93
N VAL A 47 10.89 -5.97 -12.72
CA VAL A 47 12.12 -5.20 -12.98
C VAL A 47 11.81 -3.88 -13.70
N ALA A 48 10.94 -3.90 -14.71
CA ALA A 48 10.53 -2.68 -15.42
C ALA A 48 9.77 -1.70 -14.50
N LEU A 49 8.86 -2.21 -13.67
CA LEU A 49 8.14 -1.41 -12.68
C LEU A 49 9.09 -0.84 -11.61
N PHE A 50 10.04 -1.65 -11.12
CA PHE A 50 11.05 -1.20 -10.16
C PHE A 50 11.88 -0.04 -10.72
N ALA A 51 12.34 -0.15 -11.96
CA ALA A 51 13.08 0.92 -12.64
C ALA A 51 12.21 2.18 -12.78
N GLY A 52 10.96 2.05 -13.21
CA GLY A 52 10.02 3.16 -13.34
C GLY A 52 9.70 3.85 -12.01
N TYR A 53 9.32 3.08 -10.98
CA TYR A 53 9.00 3.62 -9.66
C TYR A 53 10.22 4.30 -9.02
N THR A 54 11.39 3.67 -9.11
CA THR A 54 12.64 4.26 -8.60
C THR A 54 12.95 5.57 -9.32
N ALA A 55 12.85 5.60 -10.66
CA ALA A 55 13.06 6.82 -11.43
C ALA A 55 12.10 7.93 -10.99
N LEU A 56 10.82 7.61 -10.76
CA LEU A 56 9.83 8.58 -10.30
C LEU A 56 10.16 9.12 -8.90
N SER A 57 10.43 8.25 -7.93
CA SER A 57 10.75 8.68 -6.56
C SER A 57 12.06 9.46 -6.50
N VAL A 58 13.08 9.07 -7.28
CA VAL A 58 14.36 9.80 -7.38
C VAL A 58 14.16 11.15 -8.07
N ALA A 59 13.36 11.22 -9.15
CA ALA A 59 13.04 12.47 -9.82
C ALA A 59 12.37 13.44 -8.86
N ARG A 60 11.35 12.99 -8.11
CA ARG A 60 10.69 13.79 -7.07
C ARG A 60 11.67 14.28 -6.02
N TYR A 61 12.51 13.39 -5.50
CA TYR A 61 13.53 13.75 -4.52
C TYR A 61 14.45 14.85 -5.08
N ARG A 62 15.00 14.68 -6.30
CA ARG A 62 15.88 15.66 -6.97
C ARG A 62 15.18 16.99 -7.31
N HIS A 63 13.86 17.04 -7.27
CA HIS A 63 13.06 18.24 -7.46
C HIS A 63 12.60 18.88 -6.14
N LEU A 64 13.08 18.38 -4.99
CA LEU A 64 12.59 18.75 -3.65
C LEU A 64 11.06 18.56 -3.51
N ALA A 65 10.45 17.65 -4.28
CA ALA A 65 9.00 17.44 -4.33
C ALA A 65 8.47 16.51 -3.22
N THR A 66 9.13 16.50 -2.06
CA THR A 66 8.65 15.86 -0.82
C THR A 66 7.33 16.52 -0.42
N ARG A 67 6.31 15.71 -0.11
CA ARG A 67 4.94 16.18 0.12
C ARG A 67 4.58 16.29 1.59
N SER A 68 5.25 15.51 2.43
CA SER A 68 4.94 15.35 3.84
C SER A 68 6.22 15.21 4.65
N TRP A 69 6.12 15.46 5.95
CA TRP A 69 7.18 15.19 6.92
C TRP A 69 7.47 13.68 7.13
N ASP A 70 6.64 12.79 6.57
CA ASP A 70 6.72 11.33 6.79
C ASP A 70 8.08 10.76 6.38
N LEU A 71 8.69 11.29 5.32
CA LEU A 71 10.03 10.84 4.89
C LEU A 71 11.06 11.04 6.01
N GLY A 72 11.03 12.19 6.68
CA GLY A 72 11.93 12.49 7.80
C GLY A 72 11.61 11.65 9.03
N ILE A 73 10.33 11.44 9.33
CA ILE A 73 9.86 10.59 10.44
C ILE A 73 10.39 9.16 10.30
N PHE A 74 10.15 8.53 9.15
CA PHE A 74 10.61 7.16 8.91
C PHE A 74 12.13 7.08 8.80
N GLU A 75 12.79 8.10 8.25
CA GLU A 75 14.25 8.15 8.21
C GLU A 75 14.87 8.18 9.61
N GLN A 76 14.35 8.99 10.53
CA GLN A 76 14.81 9.01 11.93
C GLN A 76 14.63 7.64 12.59
N ALA A 77 13.46 7.01 12.41
CA ALA A 77 13.19 5.68 12.95
C ALA A 77 14.15 4.61 12.40
N VAL A 78 14.33 4.55 11.07
CA VAL A 78 15.23 3.56 10.43
C VAL A 78 16.69 3.83 10.77
N ARG A 79 17.10 5.10 10.85
CA ARG A 79 18.45 5.49 11.30
C ARG A 79 18.74 5.00 12.70
N ALA A 80 17.79 5.14 13.63
CA ALA A 80 17.91 4.62 14.99
C ALA A 80 18.03 3.10 15.01
N TYR A 81 17.18 2.37 14.28
CA TYR A 81 17.30 0.92 14.14
C TYR A 81 18.66 0.50 13.56
N ALA A 82 19.19 1.24 12.58
CA ALA A 82 20.52 0.99 12.00
C ALA A 82 21.68 1.19 13.00
N HIS A 83 21.43 1.86 14.13
CA HIS A 83 22.39 2.02 15.22
C HIS A 83 22.02 1.19 16.46
N LEU A 84 21.03 0.28 16.35
CA LEU A 84 20.52 -0.52 17.47
C LEU A 84 20.01 0.34 18.64
N GLN A 85 19.43 1.50 18.31
CA GLN A 85 18.85 2.43 19.27
C GLN A 85 17.32 2.34 19.27
N ALA A 86 16.70 2.83 20.34
CA ALA A 86 15.26 3.04 20.37
C ALA A 86 14.85 3.97 19.21
N PRO A 87 13.75 3.70 18.50
CA PRO A 87 13.34 4.44 17.30
C PRO A 87 12.70 5.79 17.67
N VAL A 88 13.54 6.68 18.20
CA VAL A 88 13.17 8.05 18.54
C VAL A 88 13.01 8.87 17.26
N VAL A 89 11.91 9.62 17.19
CA VAL A 89 11.55 10.49 16.08
C VAL A 89 11.25 11.88 16.64
N ASP A 90 12.29 12.68 16.75
CA ASP A 90 12.23 14.06 17.25
C ASP A 90 11.32 14.97 16.40
N LEU A 91 11.05 14.61 15.14
CA LEU A 91 10.07 15.28 14.29
C LEU A 91 8.62 15.16 14.79
N LYS A 92 8.33 14.19 15.65
CA LYS A 92 7.02 14.04 16.31
C LYS A 92 7.00 14.64 17.72
N GLY A 93 8.07 15.36 18.06
CA GLY A 93 8.33 15.89 19.39
C GLY A 93 9.61 15.29 19.96
N PRO A 94 10.44 16.09 20.66
CA PRO A 94 11.68 15.62 21.24
C PRO A 94 11.50 14.37 22.11
N GLY A 95 12.26 13.31 21.80
CA GLY A 95 12.23 12.05 22.53
C GLY A 95 11.02 11.14 22.22
N ALA A 96 10.12 11.53 21.31
CA ALA A 96 8.98 10.71 20.94
C ALA A 96 9.42 9.38 20.31
N ASN A 97 8.79 8.27 20.70
CA ASN A 97 9.07 6.97 20.12
C ASN A 97 8.05 6.66 19.01
N VAL A 98 8.52 6.29 17.81
CA VAL A 98 7.63 6.03 16.66
C VAL A 98 6.57 4.97 16.96
N LEU A 99 6.88 3.99 17.82
CA LEU A 99 5.96 2.92 18.19
C LEU A 99 4.78 3.41 19.05
N GLY A 100 4.88 4.61 19.63
CA GLY A 100 3.80 5.32 20.32
C GLY A 100 2.91 6.15 19.40
N ASP A 101 3.25 6.25 18.12
CA ASP A 101 2.45 6.93 17.09
C ASP A 101 1.87 5.91 16.10
N HIS A 102 2.75 5.12 15.48
CA HIS A 102 2.40 4.02 14.58
C HIS A 102 3.19 2.74 14.91
N PHE A 103 2.49 1.63 15.02
CA PHE A 103 3.14 0.34 15.26
C PHE A 103 3.61 -0.28 13.96
N SER A 104 4.84 0.07 13.56
CA SER A 104 5.45 -0.37 12.29
C SER A 104 6.86 -0.97 12.45
N PRO A 105 7.09 -1.94 13.36
CA PRO A 105 8.42 -2.51 13.60
C PRO A 105 9.03 -3.20 12.38
N VAL A 106 8.24 -3.57 11.36
CA VAL A 106 8.76 -4.11 10.09
C VAL A 106 9.81 -3.19 9.43
N THR A 107 9.73 -1.88 9.66
CA THR A 107 10.66 -0.90 9.09
C THR A 107 12.11 -1.13 9.53
N ALA A 108 12.33 -1.80 10.66
CA ALA A 108 13.65 -2.23 11.12
C ALA A 108 14.37 -3.15 10.11
N LEU A 109 13.65 -3.84 9.21
CA LEU A 109 14.25 -4.64 8.14
C LEU A 109 15.05 -3.80 7.13
N LEU A 110 14.81 -2.49 7.05
CA LEU A 110 15.60 -1.58 6.21
C LEU A 110 16.92 -1.16 6.85
N ALA A 111 17.08 -1.36 8.16
CA ALA A 111 18.23 -0.88 8.92
C ALA A 111 19.60 -1.35 8.36
N PRO A 112 19.81 -2.61 7.95
CA PRO A 112 21.09 -3.03 7.39
C PRO A 112 21.43 -2.34 6.08
N VAL A 113 20.43 -2.10 5.22
CA VAL A 113 20.63 -1.41 3.93
C VAL A 113 20.88 0.07 4.16
N TYR A 114 20.13 0.69 5.07
CA TYR A 114 20.33 2.08 5.46
C TYR A 114 21.71 2.32 6.11
N ARG A 115 22.23 1.33 6.84
CA ARG A 115 23.59 1.39 7.41
C ARG A 115 24.67 1.60 6.34
N VAL A 116 24.51 0.97 5.18
CA VAL A 116 25.43 1.07 4.05
C VAL A 116 25.17 2.32 3.23
N PHE A 117 23.90 2.71 3.08
CA PHE A 117 23.46 3.87 2.32
C PHE A 117 22.55 4.77 3.19
N PRO A 118 23.12 5.62 4.08
CA PRO A 118 22.36 6.43 5.03
C PRO A 118 21.76 7.68 4.35
N THR A 119 20.74 7.47 3.52
CA THR A 119 20.06 8.51 2.73
C THR A 119 18.56 8.22 2.66
N PRO A 120 17.70 9.25 2.57
CA PRO A 120 16.26 9.03 2.44
C PRO A 120 15.91 8.32 1.13
N LEU A 121 16.77 8.41 0.11
CA LEU A 121 16.64 7.66 -1.14
C LEU A 121 16.62 6.14 -0.91
N THR A 122 17.31 5.62 0.11
CA THR A 122 17.32 4.20 0.43
C THR A 122 15.93 3.68 0.77
N LEU A 123 15.17 4.45 1.54
CA LEU A 123 13.78 4.14 1.90
C LEU A 123 12.89 4.19 0.66
N LEU A 124 13.00 5.23 -0.16
CA LEU A 124 12.22 5.38 -1.39
C LEU A 124 12.48 4.24 -2.40
N VAL A 125 13.75 3.83 -2.58
CA VAL A 125 14.14 2.71 -3.44
C VAL A 125 13.62 1.39 -2.88
N ALA A 126 13.69 1.17 -1.56
CA ALA A 126 13.16 -0.03 -0.93
C ALA A 126 11.62 -0.13 -1.11
N GLN A 127 10.90 0.96 -0.94
CA GLN A 127 9.47 1.04 -1.22
C GLN A 127 9.15 0.72 -2.69
N ALA A 128 9.90 1.30 -3.64
CA ALA A 128 9.76 1.00 -5.06
C ALA A 128 9.99 -0.50 -5.36
N ALA A 129 10.98 -1.13 -4.73
CA ALA A 129 11.26 -2.55 -4.88
C ALA A 129 10.12 -3.43 -4.35
N LEU A 130 9.55 -3.10 -3.19
CA LEU A 130 8.46 -3.85 -2.58
C LEU A 130 7.14 -3.75 -3.38
N PHE A 131 6.80 -2.56 -3.89
CA PHE A 131 5.65 -2.38 -4.79
C PHE A 131 5.86 -3.05 -6.16
N ALA A 132 7.09 -3.10 -6.67
CA ALA A 132 7.38 -3.84 -7.89
C ALA A 132 7.30 -5.36 -7.67
N LEU A 133 7.80 -5.84 -6.52
CA LEU A 133 7.76 -7.25 -6.13
C LEU A 133 6.33 -7.78 -6.05
N SER A 134 5.37 -6.99 -5.57
CA SER A 134 3.97 -7.42 -5.48
C SER A 134 3.31 -7.68 -6.85
N ALA A 135 3.87 -7.16 -7.95
CA ALA A 135 3.39 -7.48 -9.29
C ALA A 135 3.69 -8.93 -9.70
N VAL A 136 4.70 -9.57 -9.10
CA VAL A 136 5.08 -10.95 -9.39
C VAL A 136 3.94 -11.93 -9.07
N PRO A 137 3.43 -12.03 -7.82
CA PRO A 137 2.32 -12.93 -7.50
C PRO A 137 1.03 -12.59 -8.25
N VAL A 138 0.76 -11.30 -8.49
CA VAL A 138 -0.43 -10.86 -9.26
C VAL A 138 -0.38 -11.38 -10.69
N THR A 139 0.70 -11.10 -11.41
CA THR A 139 0.90 -11.50 -12.81
C THR A 139 0.97 -13.02 -12.93
N ARG A 140 1.67 -13.70 -12.01
CA ARG A 140 1.81 -15.16 -12.00
C ARG A 140 0.46 -15.86 -11.75
N ALA A 141 -0.32 -15.40 -10.77
CA ALA A 141 -1.66 -15.92 -10.52
C ALA A 141 -2.58 -15.73 -11.72
N ALA A 142 -2.58 -14.52 -12.29
CA ALA A 142 -3.38 -14.17 -13.45
C ALA A 142 -2.99 -15.00 -14.68
N ALA A 143 -1.69 -15.18 -14.96
CA ALA A 143 -1.21 -15.99 -16.07
C ALA A 143 -1.55 -17.47 -15.91
N GLY A 144 -1.38 -18.03 -14.70
CA GLY A 144 -1.71 -19.42 -14.40
C GLY A 144 -3.20 -19.74 -14.53
N LEU A 145 -4.07 -18.76 -14.23
CA LEU A 145 -5.51 -18.92 -14.34
C LEU A 145 -6.06 -18.54 -15.71
N LEU A 146 -5.61 -17.46 -16.34
CA LEU A 146 -6.24 -16.86 -17.54
C LEU A 146 -5.44 -17.04 -18.84
N GLY A 147 -4.22 -17.58 -18.74
CA GLY A 147 -3.25 -17.69 -19.82
C GLY A 147 -2.29 -16.50 -19.88
N ARG A 148 -1.11 -16.71 -20.48
CA ARG A 148 0.01 -15.75 -20.54
C ARG A 148 -0.39 -14.31 -20.94
N PRO A 149 -1.04 -14.05 -22.09
CA PRO A 149 -1.30 -12.67 -22.52
C PRO A 149 -2.26 -11.92 -21.59
N ARG A 150 -3.33 -12.60 -21.11
CA ARG A 150 -4.26 -12.00 -20.16
C ARG A 150 -3.62 -11.80 -18.79
N GLY A 151 -2.76 -12.72 -18.37
CA GLY A 151 -1.98 -12.59 -17.15
C GLY A 151 -1.05 -11.38 -17.16
N LEU A 152 -0.33 -11.19 -18.26
CA LEU A 152 0.53 -10.03 -18.46
C LEU A 152 -0.28 -8.72 -18.51
N ALA A 153 -1.43 -8.71 -19.20
CA ALA A 153 -2.32 -7.55 -19.23
C ALA A 153 -2.80 -7.15 -17.83
N ILE A 154 -3.22 -8.12 -17.00
CA ILE A 154 -3.58 -7.86 -15.59
C ILE A 154 -2.38 -7.37 -14.77
N GLY A 155 -1.19 -7.95 -14.98
CA GLY A 155 0.04 -7.50 -14.32
C GLY A 155 0.38 -6.04 -14.63
N ILE A 156 0.31 -5.66 -15.91
CA ILE A 156 0.52 -4.28 -16.37
C ILE A 156 -0.54 -3.35 -15.75
N ALA A 157 -1.81 -3.74 -15.79
CA ALA A 157 -2.89 -2.97 -15.19
C ALA A 157 -2.69 -2.75 -13.68
N TYR A 158 -2.19 -3.76 -12.97
CA TYR A 158 -1.87 -3.68 -11.55
C TYR A 158 -0.69 -2.74 -11.27
N GLY A 159 0.43 -2.92 -11.97
CA GLY A 159 1.61 -2.07 -11.80
C GLY A 159 1.34 -0.61 -12.17
N LEU A 160 0.49 -0.36 -13.15
CA LEU A 160 0.07 0.98 -13.54
C LEU A 160 -1.19 1.46 -12.81
N SER A 161 -1.68 0.74 -11.80
CA SER A 161 -2.87 1.14 -11.07
C SER A 161 -2.64 2.45 -10.31
N TRP A 162 -3.66 3.31 -10.30
CA TRP A 162 -3.60 4.62 -9.67
C TRP A 162 -3.18 4.55 -8.19
N GLY A 163 -3.62 3.53 -7.44
CA GLY A 163 -3.29 3.38 -6.03
C GLY A 163 -1.81 3.11 -5.78
N ILE A 164 -1.15 2.33 -6.64
CA ILE A 164 0.30 2.10 -6.56
C ILE A 164 1.05 3.35 -7.02
N GLN A 165 0.65 3.96 -8.14
CA GLN A 165 1.31 5.17 -8.63
C GLN A 165 1.25 6.31 -7.62
N ARG A 166 0.10 6.54 -6.96
CA ARG A 166 -0.06 7.57 -5.93
C ARG A 166 0.78 7.31 -4.68
N ALA A 167 0.98 6.05 -4.30
CA ALA A 167 1.88 5.70 -3.20
C ALA A 167 3.37 5.88 -3.56
N VAL A 168 3.79 5.56 -4.80
CA VAL A 168 5.16 5.82 -5.29
C VAL A 168 5.46 7.32 -5.42
N ASP A 169 4.45 8.08 -5.84
CA ASP A 169 4.43 9.54 -5.91
C ASP A 169 4.19 10.20 -4.55
N PHE A 170 4.08 9.42 -3.49
CA PHE A 170 4.13 9.89 -2.13
C PHE A 170 5.47 9.54 -1.48
N ASP A 171 5.64 10.00 -0.25
CA ASP A 171 6.86 9.75 0.52
C ASP A 171 6.85 8.32 1.11
N PHE A 172 7.93 7.89 1.75
CA PHE A 172 8.05 6.51 2.24
C PHE A 172 6.99 6.18 3.30
N HIS A 173 6.33 5.03 3.17
CA HIS A 173 5.36 4.49 4.13
C HIS A 173 5.55 2.98 4.31
N GLU A 174 5.42 2.52 5.55
CA GLU A 174 5.50 1.12 5.99
C GLU A 174 4.55 0.18 5.24
N ILE A 175 3.43 0.70 4.73
CA ILE A 175 2.47 -0.09 3.95
C ILE A 175 3.09 -0.70 2.68
N CYS A 176 4.26 -0.23 2.22
CA CYS A 176 5.00 -0.87 1.14
C CYS A 176 5.36 -2.32 1.43
N PHE A 177 5.52 -2.72 2.69
CA PHE A 177 5.68 -4.12 3.09
C PHE A 177 4.38 -4.91 2.99
N ALA A 178 3.22 -4.30 3.27
CA ALA A 178 1.93 -4.97 3.25
C ALA A 178 1.51 -5.39 1.84
N VAL A 179 1.78 -4.54 0.84
CA VAL A 179 1.35 -4.78 -0.56
C VAL A 179 1.83 -6.14 -1.12
N PRO A 180 3.13 -6.51 -1.08
CA PRO A 180 3.58 -7.82 -1.54
C PRO A 180 3.10 -8.96 -0.64
N LEU A 181 3.03 -8.78 0.68
CA LEU A 181 2.53 -9.80 1.61
C LEU A 181 1.08 -10.20 1.31
N ILE A 182 0.21 -9.20 1.10
CA ILE A 182 -1.18 -9.40 0.68
C ILE A 182 -1.22 -10.09 -0.68
N ALA A 183 -0.42 -9.64 -1.64
CA ALA A 183 -0.42 -10.21 -2.99
C ALA A 183 0.00 -11.71 -3.00
N PHE A 184 1.06 -12.07 -2.28
CA PHE A 184 1.49 -13.47 -2.13
C PHE A 184 0.48 -14.32 -1.36
N SER A 185 -0.14 -13.75 -0.32
CA SER A 185 -1.19 -14.42 0.45
C SER A 185 -2.38 -14.76 -0.44
N LEU A 186 -2.91 -13.78 -1.17
CA LEU A 186 -4.07 -13.96 -2.04
C LEU A 186 -3.75 -14.88 -3.24
N GLU A 187 -2.56 -14.80 -3.83
CA GLU A 187 -2.13 -15.81 -4.81
C GLU A 187 -2.15 -17.22 -4.22
N ALA A 188 -1.67 -17.40 -2.98
CA ALA A 188 -1.70 -18.70 -2.32
C ALA A 188 -3.14 -19.19 -2.08
N ILE A 189 -4.10 -18.30 -1.78
CA ILE A 189 -5.54 -18.62 -1.73
C ILE A 189 -6.02 -19.13 -3.10
N LEU A 190 -5.69 -18.44 -4.19
CA LEU A 190 -6.08 -18.86 -5.55
C LEU A 190 -5.47 -20.21 -5.94
N ALA A 191 -4.24 -20.48 -5.48
CA ALA A 191 -3.57 -21.76 -5.64
C ALA A 191 -4.01 -22.84 -4.64
N ARG A 192 -4.99 -22.54 -3.75
CA ARG A 192 -5.47 -23.41 -2.66
C ARG A 192 -4.37 -23.87 -1.69
N ARG A 193 -3.29 -23.08 -1.56
CA ARG A 193 -2.18 -23.31 -0.62
C ARG A 193 -2.47 -22.61 0.70
N TRP A 194 -3.47 -23.11 1.44
CA TRP A 194 -4.03 -22.45 2.63
C TRP A 194 -2.99 -22.07 3.69
N ARG A 195 -2.05 -22.96 3.99
CA ARG A 195 -0.97 -22.68 4.96
C ARG A 195 -0.09 -21.52 4.51
N ALA A 196 0.33 -21.53 3.24
CA ALA A 196 1.13 -20.44 2.70
C ALA A 196 0.36 -19.11 2.71
N ALA A 197 -0.94 -19.12 2.41
CA ALA A 197 -1.77 -17.92 2.49
C ALA A 197 -1.78 -17.31 3.90
N LEU A 198 -1.97 -18.13 4.94
CA LEU A 198 -1.96 -17.69 6.33
C LEU A 198 -0.55 -17.22 6.76
N LEU A 199 0.51 -17.92 6.35
CA LEU A 199 1.89 -17.53 6.68
C LEU A 199 2.33 -16.23 5.99
N TRP A 200 1.87 -15.95 4.78
CA TRP A 200 2.11 -14.66 4.12
C TRP A 200 1.28 -13.53 4.72
N ALA A 201 0.11 -13.82 5.30
CA ALA A 201 -0.71 -12.82 5.96
C ALA A 201 -0.19 -12.46 7.35
N LEU A 202 0.31 -13.43 8.12
CA LEU A 202 0.70 -13.24 9.52
C LEU A 202 1.63 -12.03 9.76
N PRO A 203 2.70 -11.78 8.98
CA PRO A 203 3.59 -10.64 9.21
C PRO A 203 2.93 -9.27 9.07
N LEU A 204 1.73 -9.17 8.50
CA LEU A 204 0.99 -7.91 8.40
C LEU A 204 0.74 -7.27 9.77
N VAL A 205 0.64 -8.04 10.85
CA VAL A 205 0.49 -7.52 12.22
C VAL A 205 1.70 -6.71 12.70
N LEU A 206 2.86 -6.85 12.03
CA LEU A 206 4.09 -6.10 12.31
C LEU A 206 4.28 -4.93 11.35
N VAL A 207 3.42 -4.80 10.34
CA VAL A 207 3.53 -3.74 9.34
C VAL A 207 2.85 -2.47 9.82
N LYS A 208 1.61 -2.58 10.27
CA LYS A 208 0.81 -1.46 10.76
C LYS A 208 -0.27 -1.97 11.71
N GLU A 209 -0.62 -1.16 12.71
CA GLU A 209 -1.55 -1.49 13.79
C GLU A 209 -2.92 -2.00 13.31
N ASP A 210 -3.47 -1.46 12.23
CA ASP A 210 -4.79 -1.83 11.70
C ASP A 210 -4.77 -3.11 10.84
N LEU A 211 -3.59 -3.54 10.37
CA LEU A 211 -3.48 -4.64 9.42
C LEU A 211 -3.71 -6.02 10.04
N GLY A 212 -3.78 -6.15 11.37
CA GLY A 212 -4.27 -7.36 12.03
C GLY A 212 -5.73 -7.68 11.70
N VAL A 213 -6.56 -6.66 11.45
CA VAL A 213 -7.93 -6.85 10.94
C VAL A 213 -7.92 -7.37 9.50
N THR A 214 -6.94 -6.94 8.68
CA THR A 214 -6.72 -7.49 7.33
C THR A 214 -6.30 -8.96 7.39
N VAL A 215 -5.44 -9.36 8.35
CA VAL A 215 -5.11 -10.77 8.60
C VAL A 215 -6.38 -11.58 8.90
N ALA A 216 -7.25 -11.04 9.76
CA ALA A 216 -8.53 -11.69 10.07
C ALA A 216 -9.42 -11.84 8.84
N ALA A 217 -9.56 -10.81 8.00
CA ALA A 217 -10.32 -10.88 6.77
C ALA A 217 -9.77 -11.94 5.80
N ILE A 218 -8.44 -11.99 5.59
CA ILE A 218 -7.79 -13.02 4.76
C ILE A 218 -8.07 -14.42 5.32
N ALA A 219 -7.93 -14.59 6.64
CA ALA A 219 -8.13 -15.89 7.28
C ALA A 219 -9.60 -16.34 7.20
N LEU A 220 -10.58 -15.44 7.37
CA LEU A 220 -12.00 -15.74 7.15
C LEU A 220 -12.29 -16.16 5.71
N VAL A 221 -11.65 -15.53 4.72
CA VAL A 221 -11.74 -15.95 3.32
C VAL A 221 -11.15 -17.34 3.10
N VAL A 222 -10.03 -17.69 3.75
CA VAL A 222 -9.47 -19.05 3.75
C VAL A 222 -10.48 -20.04 4.35
N ALA A 223 -11.03 -19.75 5.53
CA ALA A 223 -12.03 -20.60 6.19
C ALA A 223 -13.25 -20.85 5.29
N LEU A 224 -13.77 -19.80 4.64
CA LEU A 224 -14.90 -19.89 3.72
C LEU A 224 -14.60 -20.77 2.50
N ARG A 225 -13.39 -20.64 1.93
CA ARG A 225 -12.96 -21.36 0.72
C ARG A 225 -12.62 -22.83 0.98
N CYS A 226 -12.06 -23.14 2.14
CA CYS A 226 -11.68 -24.51 2.52
C CYS A 226 -12.76 -25.27 3.31
N ARG A 227 -13.96 -24.68 3.47
CA ARG A 227 -15.05 -25.24 4.31
C ARG A 227 -15.47 -26.68 3.99
N ARG A 228 -15.26 -27.12 2.75
CA ARG A 228 -15.56 -28.48 2.28
C ARG A 228 -14.33 -29.38 2.20
N ASP A 229 -13.14 -28.85 2.41
CA ASP A 229 -11.87 -29.58 2.23
C ASP A 229 -11.34 -30.14 3.54
N SER A 230 -11.28 -29.32 4.60
CA SER A 230 -10.57 -29.67 5.82
C SER A 230 -11.03 -28.85 7.03
N ARG A 231 -11.69 -29.50 7.99
CA ARG A 231 -12.10 -28.89 9.27
C ARG A 231 -10.90 -28.34 10.05
N ARG A 232 -9.75 -29.02 9.99
CA ARG A 232 -8.50 -28.59 10.65
C ARG A 232 -7.98 -27.27 10.08
N THR A 233 -8.07 -27.07 8.76
CA THR A 233 -7.66 -25.81 8.11
C THR A 233 -8.58 -24.65 8.51
N ILE A 234 -9.88 -24.90 8.65
CA ILE A 234 -10.83 -23.90 9.17
C ILE A 234 -10.43 -23.46 10.57
N LEU A 235 -10.11 -24.40 11.47
CA LEU A 235 -9.68 -24.07 12.83
C LEU A 235 -8.41 -23.19 12.84
N TYR A 236 -7.42 -23.52 12.01
CA TYR A 236 -6.21 -22.69 11.88
C TYR A 236 -6.50 -21.30 11.33
N ALA A 237 -7.43 -21.19 10.37
CA ALA A 237 -7.85 -19.90 9.85
C ALA A 237 -8.61 -19.07 10.90
N LEU A 238 -9.51 -19.69 11.67
CA LEU A 238 -10.22 -18.99 12.75
C LEU A 238 -9.27 -18.58 13.89
N ALA A 239 -8.32 -19.43 14.26
CA ALA A 239 -7.28 -19.09 15.23
C ALA A 239 -6.41 -17.92 14.74
N MET A 240 -6.03 -17.91 13.46
CA MET A 240 -5.30 -16.81 12.84
C MET A 240 -6.14 -15.51 12.81
N ALA A 241 -7.44 -15.61 12.58
CA ALA A 241 -8.33 -14.46 12.63
C ALA A 241 -8.41 -13.87 14.04
N ALA A 242 -8.59 -14.72 15.06
CA ALA A 242 -8.59 -14.30 16.45
C ALA A 242 -7.24 -13.66 16.84
N LEU A 243 -6.12 -14.25 16.40
CA LEU A 243 -4.78 -13.69 16.63
C LEU A 243 -4.63 -12.30 15.98
N GLY A 244 -5.08 -12.12 14.74
CA GLY A 244 -5.01 -10.83 14.04
C GLY A 244 -5.78 -9.73 14.77
N ILE A 245 -7.01 -10.03 15.19
CA ILE A 245 -7.83 -9.10 15.99
C ILE A 245 -7.19 -8.82 17.35
N ALA A 246 -6.76 -9.86 18.07
CA ALA A 246 -6.10 -9.71 19.36
C ALA A 246 -4.81 -8.88 19.25
N ALA A 247 -4.00 -9.10 18.21
CA ALA A 247 -2.79 -8.33 17.96
C ALA A 247 -3.11 -6.84 17.72
N THR A 248 -4.09 -6.52 16.87
CA THR A 248 -4.53 -5.13 16.69
C THR A 248 -5.00 -4.51 18.00
N LEU A 249 -5.82 -5.22 18.80
CA LEU A 249 -6.30 -4.71 20.09
C LEU A 249 -5.15 -4.47 21.09
N VAL A 250 -4.24 -5.43 21.22
CA VAL A 250 -3.06 -5.30 22.09
C VAL A 250 -2.19 -4.13 21.65
N VAL A 251 -1.98 -3.96 20.34
CA VAL A 251 -1.20 -2.84 19.82
C VAL A 251 -1.86 -1.50 20.15
N LEU A 252 -3.15 -1.36 19.87
CA LEU A 252 -3.89 -0.10 20.07
C LEU A 252 -4.09 0.27 21.55
N VAL A 253 -4.29 -0.72 22.42
CA VAL A 253 -4.66 -0.49 23.84
C VAL A 253 -3.47 -0.59 24.78
N VAL A 254 -2.42 -1.33 24.42
CA VAL A 254 -1.28 -1.58 25.31
C VAL A 254 0.00 -1.01 24.72
N VAL A 255 0.38 -1.42 23.51
CA VAL A 255 1.71 -1.08 22.96
C VAL A 255 1.82 0.40 22.67
N ILE A 256 0.92 0.96 21.86
CA ILE A 256 0.96 2.38 21.49
C ILE A 256 0.87 3.26 22.75
N PRO A 257 -0.12 3.09 23.65
CA PRO A 257 -0.19 3.87 24.89
C PRO A 257 1.06 3.78 25.78
N ALA A 258 1.74 2.62 25.82
CA ALA A 258 2.96 2.47 26.61
C ALA A 258 4.17 3.25 26.06
N PHE A 259 4.17 3.58 24.77
CA PHE A 259 5.22 4.36 24.10
C PHE A 259 4.80 5.81 23.79
N ASN A 260 3.52 6.15 23.89
CA ASN A 260 3.01 7.49 23.64
C ASN A 260 3.20 8.39 24.88
N THR A 261 3.67 9.61 24.68
CA THR A 261 3.94 10.58 25.76
C THR A 261 2.68 11.05 26.50
N THR A 262 1.49 10.94 25.90
CA THR A 262 0.20 11.31 26.51
C THR A 262 -0.58 10.10 27.03
N GLY A 263 -0.08 8.87 26.82
CA GLY A 263 -0.70 7.63 27.30
C GLY A 263 -1.94 7.17 26.51
N GLY A 264 -2.18 7.72 25.30
CA GLY A 264 -3.32 7.37 24.44
C GLY A 264 -2.93 7.01 23.00
N TYR A 265 -3.92 6.66 22.18
CA TYR A 265 -3.77 6.54 20.73
C TYR A 265 -4.46 7.72 20.04
N ASP A 266 -3.64 8.63 19.49
CA ASP A 266 -4.09 9.94 19.03
C ASP A 266 -5.16 9.87 17.92
N TYR A 267 -5.18 8.79 17.14
CA TYR A 267 -6.13 8.60 16.05
C TYR A 267 -7.56 8.24 16.49
N TRP A 268 -7.81 7.89 17.76
CA TRP A 268 -9.18 7.74 18.26
C TRP A 268 -9.98 9.03 18.09
N THR A 269 -9.34 10.18 18.28
CA THR A 269 -9.95 11.50 18.09
C THR A 269 -10.45 11.73 16.66
N LYS A 270 -9.82 11.08 15.67
CA LYS A 270 -10.21 11.11 14.26
C LYS A 270 -11.35 10.14 13.92
N VAL A 271 -11.81 9.33 14.85
CA VAL A 271 -13.00 8.46 14.70
C VAL A 271 -14.14 9.02 15.53
N ASP A 272 -13.85 9.57 16.70
CA ASP A 272 -14.84 10.12 17.64
C ASP A 272 -15.25 11.57 17.33
N GLY A 273 -14.67 12.20 16.29
CA GLY A 273 -14.86 13.60 15.93
C GLY A 273 -16.26 14.00 15.41
N GLY A 274 -17.30 13.22 15.67
CA GLY A 274 -18.70 13.59 15.42
C GLY A 274 -19.18 13.55 13.96
N SER A 275 -18.37 13.03 13.03
CA SER A 275 -18.77 12.87 11.62
C SER A 275 -19.79 11.74 11.44
N THR A 276 -20.77 11.93 10.56
CA THR A 276 -21.73 10.89 10.19
C THR A 276 -21.18 9.98 9.08
N LEU A 277 -21.70 8.76 8.96
CA LEU A 277 -21.32 7.84 7.87
C LEU A 277 -21.59 8.43 6.46
N LEU A 278 -22.54 9.36 6.36
CA LEU A 278 -22.96 10.02 5.12
C LEU A 278 -22.06 11.20 4.74
N ASP A 279 -21.21 11.68 5.64
CA ASP A 279 -20.29 12.79 5.35
C ASP A 279 -19.32 12.38 4.24
N GLY A 280 -19.06 13.29 3.30
CA GLY A 280 -18.16 13.01 2.19
C GLY A 280 -18.62 11.90 1.24
N THR A 281 -19.91 11.55 1.20
CA THR A 281 -20.46 10.49 0.32
C THR A 281 -19.98 10.63 -1.12
N GLY A 282 -19.94 11.86 -1.67
CA GLY A 282 -19.43 12.10 -3.02
C GLY A 282 -17.97 11.66 -3.23
N THR A 283 -17.10 11.94 -2.25
CA THR A 283 -15.69 11.52 -2.29
C THR A 283 -15.56 10.01 -2.09
N LYS A 284 -16.28 9.44 -1.12
CA LYS A 284 -16.30 7.99 -0.84
C LYS A 284 -16.76 7.19 -2.07
N LEU A 285 -17.84 7.60 -2.72
CA LEU A 285 -18.35 6.98 -3.95
C LEU A 285 -17.37 7.14 -5.12
N ARG A 286 -16.72 8.31 -5.25
CA ARG A 286 -15.69 8.53 -6.27
C ARG A 286 -14.50 7.59 -6.06
N THR A 287 -14.03 7.44 -4.83
CA THR A 287 -12.94 6.50 -4.48
C THR A 287 -13.33 5.05 -4.79
N LEU A 288 -14.55 4.64 -4.46
CA LEU A 288 -15.07 3.31 -4.82
C LEU A 288 -15.17 3.13 -6.35
N ALA A 289 -15.62 4.16 -7.07
CA ALA A 289 -15.67 4.13 -8.53
C ALA A 289 -14.27 3.97 -9.14
N TRP A 290 -13.27 4.72 -8.66
CA TRP A 290 -11.86 4.55 -9.05
C TRP A 290 -11.30 3.17 -8.70
N LEU A 291 -11.72 2.60 -7.56
CA LEU A 291 -11.28 1.29 -7.10
C LEU A 291 -11.91 0.13 -7.87
N LEU A 292 -13.10 0.31 -8.46
CA LEU A 292 -13.86 -0.79 -9.06
C LEU A 292 -14.00 -0.69 -10.58
N VAL A 293 -14.14 0.51 -11.15
CA VAL A 293 -14.46 0.69 -12.58
C VAL A 293 -13.21 0.55 -13.46
N PRO A 294 -12.21 1.45 -13.42
CA PRO A 294 -11.06 1.37 -14.33
C PRO A 294 -10.13 0.19 -14.02
N THR A 295 -10.11 -0.27 -12.78
CA THR A 295 -9.24 -1.34 -12.26
C THR A 295 -9.86 -2.73 -12.40
N THR A 296 -11.19 -2.87 -12.31
CA THR A 296 -11.84 -4.20 -12.26
C THR A 296 -13.06 -4.38 -13.15
N GLY A 297 -13.56 -3.32 -13.80
CA GLY A 297 -14.82 -3.38 -14.54
C GLY A 297 -15.98 -3.90 -13.69
N LEU A 298 -16.00 -3.59 -12.39
CA LEU A 298 -16.95 -4.10 -11.39
C LEU A 298 -16.92 -5.63 -11.16
N LEU A 299 -16.12 -6.40 -11.92
CA LEU A 299 -16.18 -7.85 -11.88
C LEU A 299 -15.58 -8.43 -10.59
N ALA A 300 -14.65 -7.72 -9.96
CA ALA A 300 -14.03 -8.11 -8.69
C ALA A 300 -15.05 -8.35 -7.57
N LEU A 301 -16.19 -7.64 -7.59
CA LEU A 301 -17.27 -7.79 -6.60
C LEU A 301 -17.88 -9.21 -6.58
N ARG A 302 -17.68 -10.00 -7.63
CA ARG A 302 -18.13 -11.41 -7.69
C ARG A 302 -17.23 -12.36 -6.91
N SER A 303 -16.06 -11.90 -6.47
CA SER A 303 -15.11 -12.72 -5.71
C SER A 303 -15.25 -12.46 -4.21
N PRO A 304 -15.29 -13.51 -3.37
CA PRO A 304 -15.19 -13.32 -1.91
C PRO A 304 -13.84 -12.77 -1.46
N LEU A 305 -12.81 -12.69 -2.34
CA LEU A 305 -11.58 -11.98 -2.01
C LEU A 305 -11.82 -10.48 -1.77
N ALA A 306 -12.88 -9.89 -2.34
CA ALA A 306 -13.20 -8.48 -2.16
C ALA A 306 -13.45 -8.11 -0.68
N VAL A 307 -13.82 -9.09 0.18
CA VAL A 307 -13.99 -8.90 1.62
C VAL A 307 -12.70 -8.40 2.29
N VAL A 308 -11.53 -8.76 1.76
CA VAL A 308 -10.23 -8.33 2.30
C VAL A 308 -10.00 -6.82 2.16
N ALA A 309 -10.75 -6.14 1.28
CA ALA A 309 -10.68 -4.68 1.14
C ALA A 309 -11.48 -3.94 2.23
N LEU A 310 -12.41 -4.63 2.90
CA LEU A 310 -13.34 -4.00 3.84
C LEU A 310 -12.68 -3.39 5.07
N PRO A 311 -11.66 -3.99 5.71
CA PRO A 311 -11.02 -3.39 6.88
C PRO A 311 -10.45 -2.00 6.57
N THR A 312 -9.64 -1.89 5.51
CA THR A 312 -9.04 -0.61 5.10
C THR A 312 -10.08 0.39 4.63
N LEU A 313 -11.09 -0.02 3.85
CA LEU A 313 -12.18 0.88 3.45
C LEU A 313 -13.02 1.33 4.66
N GLY A 314 -13.20 0.44 5.63
CA GLY A 314 -13.99 0.67 6.83
C GLY A 314 -13.43 1.80 7.66
N TRP A 315 -12.18 1.69 8.12
CA TRP A 315 -11.58 2.75 8.94
C TRP A 315 -11.44 4.06 8.15
N ARG A 316 -11.10 4.01 6.86
CA ARG A 316 -10.98 5.19 6.01
C ARG A 316 -12.29 5.96 5.96
N PHE A 317 -13.41 5.29 5.71
CA PHE A 317 -14.70 5.94 5.55
C PHE A 317 -15.43 6.22 6.86
N LEU A 318 -15.01 5.62 7.98
CA LEU A 318 -15.48 5.96 9.32
C LEU A 318 -14.76 7.17 9.92
N SER A 319 -13.53 7.45 9.51
CA SER A 319 -12.79 8.57 10.08
C SER A 319 -13.41 9.91 9.70
N SER A 320 -13.38 10.86 10.64
CA SER A 320 -13.78 12.26 10.46
C SER A 320 -12.78 13.09 9.66
N ASP A 321 -11.59 12.56 9.37
CA ASP A 321 -10.55 13.22 8.58
C ASP A 321 -10.74 12.91 7.09
N ASP A 322 -11.09 13.94 6.31
CA ASP A 322 -11.44 13.83 4.90
C ASP A 322 -10.25 13.43 4.00
N HIS A 323 -9.01 13.63 4.46
CA HIS A 323 -7.79 13.18 3.78
C HIS A 323 -7.76 11.66 3.55
N TYR A 324 -8.46 10.89 4.38
CA TYR A 324 -8.52 9.43 4.23
C TYR A 324 -9.53 8.97 3.17
N TRP A 325 -10.48 9.81 2.76
CA TRP A 325 -11.59 9.37 1.91
C TRP A 325 -11.22 9.32 0.42
N GLY A 326 -10.30 10.19 0.00
CA GLY A 326 -9.99 10.46 -1.41
C GLY A 326 -9.10 9.43 -2.11
N THR A 327 -8.72 9.79 -3.33
CA THR A 327 -7.80 9.01 -4.18
C THR A 327 -6.34 9.47 -4.08
N ASP A 328 -6.09 10.48 -3.26
CA ASP A 328 -4.75 10.98 -3.00
C ASP A 328 -4.04 10.11 -1.94
N TRP A 329 -2.76 10.39 -1.72
CA TRP A 329 -1.91 9.70 -0.75
C TRP A 329 -1.73 8.19 -1.05
N HIS A 330 -1.25 7.45 -0.06
CA HIS A 330 -0.82 6.06 -0.21
C HIS A 330 -1.88 5.02 0.17
N TYR A 331 -2.98 5.42 0.82
CA TYR A 331 -3.96 4.51 1.48
C TYR A 331 -4.57 3.45 0.57
N SER A 332 -4.64 3.70 -0.74
CA SER A 332 -5.24 2.78 -1.70
C SER A 332 -4.29 1.70 -2.19
N ALA A 333 -2.98 1.80 -1.92
CA ALA A 333 -1.99 0.83 -2.41
C ALA A 333 -2.23 -0.59 -1.87
N VAL A 334 -2.61 -0.73 -0.59
CA VAL A 334 -2.94 -2.03 0.02
C VAL A 334 -4.22 -2.66 -0.55
N LEU A 335 -5.11 -1.85 -1.13
CA LEU A 335 -6.34 -2.32 -1.77
C LEU A 335 -6.09 -2.87 -3.18
N MET A 336 -5.09 -2.35 -3.89
CA MET A 336 -4.80 -2.74 -5.28
C MET A 336 -4.56 -4.26 -5.45
N PRO A 337 -3.70 -4.94 -4.68
CA PRO A 337 -3.51 -6.38 -4.85
C PRO A 337 -4.80 -7.16 -4.53
N VAL A 338 -5.62 -6.66 -3.59
CA VAL A 338 -6.90 -7.27 -3.22
C VAL A 338 -7.87 -7.24 -4.39
N VAL A 339 -8.16 -6.05 -4.93
CA VAL A 339 -9.19 -5.90 -5.98
C VAL A 339 -8.74 -6.51 -7.30
N THR A 340 -7.44 -6.48 -7.61
CA THR A 340 -6.90 -7.15 -8.80
C THR A 340 -6.96 -8.67 -8.69
N LEU A 341 -6.58 -9.27 -7.55
CA LEU A 341 -6.68 -10.72 -7.39
C LEU A 341 -8.13 -11.20 -7.24
N ALA A 342 -9.02 -10.36 -6.70
CA ALA A 342 -10.46 -10.57 -6.73
C ALA A 342 -11.00 -10.57 -8.17
N LEU A 343 -10.54 -9.64 -9.03
CA LEU A 343 -10.83 -9.64 -10.46
C LEU A 343 -10.35 -10.95 -11.12
N VAL A 344 -9.11 -11.38 -10.87
CA VAL A 344 -8.55 -12.62 -11.45
C VAL A 344 -9.39 -13.84 -11.08
N ASP A 345 -9.79 -13.97 -9.82
CA ASP A 345 -10.67 -15.03 -9.34
C ASP A 345 -12.04 -15.00 -10.02
N ALA A 346 -12.65 -13.81 -10.13
CA ALA A 346 -13.93 -13.63 -10.78
C ALA A 346 -13.88 -13.97 -12.28
N LEU A 347 -12.82 -13.56 -12.98
CA LEU A 347 -12.57 -13.88 -14.39
C LEU A 347 -12.45 -15.39 -14.62
N ALA A 348 -11.72 -16.09 -13.75
CA ALA A 348 -11.53 -17.54 -13.84
C ALA A 348 -12.86 -18.31 -13.72
N GLY A 349 -13.82 -17.78 -12.98
CA GLY A 349 -15.18 -18.31 -12.90
C GLY A 349 -16.08 -17.87 -14.07
N ALA A 350 -16.02 -16.59 -14.44
CA ALA A 350 -16.92 -15.97 -15.42
C ALA A 350 -16.77 -16.55 -16.84
N ARG A 351 -15.58 -17.02 -17.22
CA ARG A 351 -15.34 -17.68 -18.52
C ARG A 351 -16.16 -18.96 -18.74
N TYR A 352 -16.62 -19.61 -17.67
CA TYR A 352 -17.49 -20.79 -17.71
C TYR A 352 -18.94 -20.47 -17.37
N SER A 353 -19.32 -19.18 -17.37
CA SER A 353 -20.69 -18.76 -17.13
C SER A 353 -21.64 -19.32 -18.19
N PRO A 354 -22.87 -19.73 -17.82
CA PRO A 354 -23.89 -20.08 -18.80
C PRO A 354 -24.31 -18.86 -19.65
N ARG A 355 -24.19 -17.64 -19.09
CA ARG A 355 -24.56 -16.37 -19.75
C ARG A 355 -23.49 -15.96 -20.78
N PRO A 356 -23.80 -15.90 -22.10
CA PRO A 356 -22.81 -15.59 -23.14
C PRO A 356 -22.15 -14.23 -22.97
N TRP A 357 -22.94 -13.19 -22.67
CA TRP A 357 -22.43 -11.83 -22.47
C TRP A 357 -21.35 -11.76 -21.39
N LEU A 358 -21.48 -12.55 -20.30
CA LEU A 358 -20.52 -12.56 -19.20
C LEU A 358 -19.21 -13.25 -19.61
N ARG A 359 -19.28 -14.26 -20.49
CA ARG A 359 -18.08 -14.89 -21.05
C ARG A 359 -17.33 -13.93 -21.97
N THR A 360 -18.05 -13.27 -22.87
CA THR A 360 -17.48 -12.25 -23.77
C THR A 360 -16.87 -11.10 -22.96
N TYR A 361 -17.59 -10.61 -21.95
CA TYR A 361 -17.09 -9.58 -21.05
C TYR A 361 -15.78 -10.02 -20.35
N ALA A 362 -15.77 -11.19 -19.72
CA ALA A 362 -14.58 -11.73 -19.05
C ALA A 362 -13.42 -12.00 -20.01
N HIS A 363 -13.70 -12.29 -21.28
CA HIS A 363 -12.67 -12.51 -22.29
C HIS A 363 -11.89 -11.22 -22.62
N HIS A 364 -12.60 -10.10 -22.77
CA HIS A 364 -12.01 -8.81 -23.17
C HIS A 364 -11.56 -7.94 -21.99
N LEU A 365 -12.12 -8.17 -20.80
CA LEU A 365 -11.86 -7.32 -19.63
C LEU A 365 -10.37 -7.18 -19.27
N PRO A 366 -9.50 -8.21 -19.30
CA PRO A 366 -8.07 -8.03 -19.03
C PRO A 366 -7.39 -7.01 -19.94
N ALA A 367 -7.73 -7.00 -21.23
CA ALA A 367 -7.21 -6.02 -22.18
C ALA A 367 -7.81 -4.63 -21.92
N ALA A 368 -9.10 -4.56 -21.58
CA ALA A 368 -9.77 -3.29 -21.28
C ALA A 368 -9.20 -2.60 -20.03
N VAL A 369 -8.96 -3.33 -18.93
CA VAL A 369 -8.35 -2.74 -17.73
C VAL A 369 -6.88 -2.37 -17.94
N ALA A 370 -6.15 -3.12 -18.77
CA ALA A 370 -4.78 -2.75 -19.15
C ALA A 370 -4.76 -1.47 -20.01
N ALA A 371 -5.66 -1.37 -20.99
CA ALA A 371 -5.83 -0.16 -21.79
C ALA A 371 -6.26 1.04 -20.92
N ALA A 372 -7.20 0.85 -20.00
CA ALA A 372 -7.60 1.90 -19.07
C ALA A 372 -6.43 2.35 -18.18
N ALA A 373 -5.65 1.42 -17.63
CA ALA A 373 -4.48 1.75 -16.82
C ALA A 373 -3.41 2.51 -17.62
N LEU A 374 -3.13 2.08 -18.86
CA LEU A 374 -2.20 2.78 -19.77
C LEU A 374 -2.70 4.19 -20.13
N SER A 375 -3.99 4.34 -20.47
CA SER A 375 -4.56 5.65 -20.78
C SER A 375 -4.57 6.56 -19.56
N LEU A 376 -4.93 6.06 -18.38
CA LEU A 376 -4.91 6.85 -17.14
C LEU A 376 -3.48 7.19 -16.70
N THR A 377 -2.49 6.40 -17.09
CA THR A 377 -1.09 6.68 -16.76
C THR A 377 -0.64 8.04 -17.29
N THR A 378 -1.23 8.58 -18.36
CA THR A 378 -0.89 9.91 -18.89
C THR A 378 -1.34 11.06 -17.98
N THR A 379 -2.26 10.82 -17.05
CA THR A 379 -2.75 11.81 -16.06
C THR A 379 -2.37 11.44 -14.62
N LEU A 380 -1.61 10.36 -14.45
CA LEU A 380 -1.12 9.86 -13.17
C LEU A 380 0.39 10.08 -13.05
N PRO A 381 0.97 9.95 -11.85
CA PRO A 381 2.35 10.38 -11.59
C PRO A 381 3.43 9.79 -12.49
N MET A 382 3.23 8.59 -13.03
CA MET A 382 4.21 7.99 -13.95
C MET A 382 4.34 8.75 -15.28
N SER A 383 3.38 9.63 -15.64
CA SER A 383 3.51 10.51 -16.81
C SER A 383 4.72 11.43 -16.75
N VAL A 384 5.17 11.78 -15.54
CA VAL A 384 6.37 12.61 -15.30
C VAL A 384 7.60 12.00 -15.95
N LEU A 385 7.69 10.67 -16.06
CA LEU A 385 8.82 9.99 -16.70
C LEU A 385 8.89 10.21 -18.22
N ALA A 386 7.82 10.67 -18.85
CA ALA A 386 7.85 11.06 -20.26
C ALA A 386 8.47 12.46 -20.46
N GLU A 387 8.66 13.23 -19.38
CA GLU A 387 9.18 14.59 -19.46
C GLU A 387 10.71 14.64 -19.28
N PRO A 388 11.47 15.25 -20.21
CA PRO A 388 12.92 15.42 -20.06
C PRO A 388 13.33 16.21 -18.81
N ALA A 389 12.40 16.98 -18.22
CA ALA A 389 12.63 17.70 -16.96
C ALA A 389 12.83 16.75 -15.78
N ALA A 390 12.14 15.61 -15.73
CA ALA A 390 12.21 14.66 -14.62
C ALA A 390 13.63 14.13 -14.35
N TYR A 391 14.46 14.04 -15.40
CA TYR A 391 15.82 13.52 -15.34
C TYR A 391 16.89 14.58 -15.04
N ARG A 392 16.50 15.86 -15.00
CA ARG A 392 17.42 16.98 -14.69
C ARG A 392 17.19 17.44 -13.26
N LYS A 393 18.27 17.78 -12.55
CA LYS A 393 18.16 18.44 -11.24
C LYS A 393 18.05 19.95 -11.47
N PRO A 394 16.98 20.63 -11.04
CA PRO A 394 16.87 22.07 -11.21
C PRO A 394 18.01 22.83 -10.49
N ALA A 395 18.49 23.93 -11.09
CA ALA A 395 19.52 24.77 -10.49
C ALA A 395 19.09 25.30 -9.11
N ARG A 396 17.81 25.69 -8.97
CA ARG A 396 17.21 26.10 -7.69
C ARG A 396 17.40 25.07 -6.57
N VAL A 397 17.22 23.78 -6.87
CA VAL A 397 17.36 22.72 -5.86
C VAL A 397 18.82 22.58 -5.43
N THR A 398 19.75 22.75 -6.36
CA THR A 398 21.19 22.75 -6.06
C THR A 398 21.58 23.95 -5.19
N ALA A 399 20.98 25.14 -5.42
CA ALA A 399 21.20 26.30 -4.57
C ALA A 399 20.67 26.07 -3.14
N VAL A 400 19.45 25.52 -3.01
CA VAL A 400 18.86 25.16 -1.70
C VAL A 400 19.72 24.16 -0.95
N GLU A 401 20.16 23.08 -1.62
CA GLU A 401 21.01 22.07 -0.97
C GLU A 401 22.35 22.67 -0.53
N ARG A 402 22.99 23.53 -1.33
CA ARG A 402 24.19 24.27 -0.90
C ARG A 402 23.97 25.15 0.32
N LEU A 403 22.79 25.77 0.46
CA LEU A 403 22.44 26.54 1.64
C LEU A 403 22.29 25.62 2.86
N LEU A 404 21.60 24.48 2.72
CA LEU A 404 21.41 23.50 3.79
C LEU A 404 22.73 22.82 4.18
N ASP A 405 23.66 22.60 3.25
CA ASP A 405 24.99 22.02 3.50
C ASP A 405 25.88 22.89 4.39
N ARG A 406 25.52 24.16 4.61
CA ARG A 406 26.20 25.04 5.58
C ARG A 406 25.89 24.68 7.03
N ILE A 407 24.84 23.88 7.27
CA ILE A 407 24.53 23.34 8.59
C ILE A 407 25.47 22.15 8.84
N PRO A 408 26.24 22.11 9.95
CA PRO A 408 27.15 21.01 10.26
C PRO A 408 26.41 19.68 10.52
N ASP A 409 27.08 18.57 10.22
CA ASP A 409 26.62 17.24 10.64
C ASP A 409 26.53 17.15 12.16
N GLY A 410 25.51 16.45 12.67
CA GLY A 410 25.25 16.31 14.09
C GLY A 410 24.56 17.52 14.74
N ALA A 411 24.45 18.66 14.06
CA ALA A 411 23.77 19.84 14.61
C ALA A 411 22.30 19.56 14.94
N THR A 412 21.79 20.22 15.97
CA THR A 412 20.36 20.27 16.28
C THR A 412 19.67 21.32 15.42
N VAL A 413 18.70 20.90 14.60
CA VAL A 413 18.05 21.76 13.62
C VAL A 413 16.54 21.71 13.79
N GLU A 414 15.90 22.86 13.88
CA GLU A 414 14.45 22.97 13.72
C GLU A 414 14.11 23.20 12.25
N ALA A 415 13.25 22.35 11.69
CA ALA A 415 12.95 22.37 10.27
C ALA A 415 11.50 22.03 9.92
N ASP A 416 11.07 22.47 8.74
CA ASP A 416 9.82 22.03 8.10
C ASP A 416 10.05 20.88 7.09
N ILE A 417 9.02 20.57 6.29
CA ILE A 417 8.94 19.37 5.43
C ILE A 417 10.15 19.18 4.49
N ARG A 418 10.57 20.21 3.72
CA ARG A 418 11.59 19.99 2.68
C ARG A 418 13.02 20.01 3.24
N PRO A 419 13.42 20.94 4.12
CA PRO A 419 14.72 20.90 4.77
C PRO A 419 14.89 19.62 5.63
N SER A 420 13.86 19.18 6.36
CA SER A 420 13.95 17.92 7.13
C SER A 420 14.28 16.72 6.24
N SER A 421 13.72 16.64 5.03
CA SER A 421 14.04 15.59 4.04
C SER A 421 15.48 15.59 3.50
N ARG A 422 16.30 16.58 3.89
CA ARG A 422 17.73 16.67 3.56
C ARG A 422 18.64 16.56 4.76
N LEU A 423 18.10 16.81 5.95
CA LEU A 423 18.88 16.93 7.18
C LEU A 423 18.69 15.74 8.11
N ALA A 424 17.58 15.00 8.05
CA ALA A 424 17.28 13.92 9.00
C ALA A 424 18.33 12.77 8.99
N SER A 425 19.04 12.56 7.88
CA SER A 425 20.13 11.60 7.77
C SER A 425 21.38 11.96 8.57
N ARG A 426 21.66 13.27 8.76
CA ARG A 426 22.94 13.77 9.30
C ARG A 426 22.82 14.66 10.53
N CYS A 427 21.68 15.33 10.73
CA CYS A 427 21.39 16.22 11.84
C CYS A 427 20.41 15.59 12.84
N ARG A 428 20.24 16.20 14.01
CA ARG A 428 19.10 15.96 14.90
C ARG A 428 18.00 16.96 14.53
N VAL A 429 16.97 16.48 13.84
CA VAL A 429 15.92 17.36 13.28
C VAL A 429 14.68 17.37 14.18
N LEU A 430 14.30 18.56 14.63
CA LEU A 430 13.08 18.86 15.38
C LEU A 430 12.04 19.48 14.45
N TRP A 431 10.76 19.30 14.76
CA TRP A 431 9.68 19.93 14.00
C TRP A 431 9.53 21.42 14.35
N VAL A 432 9.29 22.24 13.32
CA VAL A 432 9.05 23.67 13.50
C VAL A 432 7.85 23.94 14.43
N GLY A 433 8.10 24.65 15.52
CA GLY A 433 7.09 25.01 16.51
C GLY A 433 6.76 23.94 17.57
N ASP A 434 7.42 22.78 17.57
CA ASP A 434 7.29 21.76 18.65
C ASP A 434 8.67 21.30 19.14
N THR A 435 9.50 22.23 19.61
CA THR A 435 10.84 21.92 20.16
C THR A 435 10.83 21.59 21.66
N ARG A 436 9.68 21.74 22.33
CA ARG A 436 9.46 21.45 23.77
C ARG A 436 10.57 21.97 24.69
N GLY A 437 10.99 23.21 24.46
CA GLY A 437 12.02 23.90 25.25
C GLY A 437 13.46 23.62 24.84
N ILE A 438 13.70 22.83 23.79
CA ILE A 438 15.03 22.69 23.19
C ILE A 438 15.28 23.91 22.29
N THR A 439 16.36 24.63 22.56
CA THR A 439 16.88 25.67 21.67
C THR A 439 17.76 25.02 20.59
N PRO A 440 17.32 24.96 19.32
CA PRO A 440 18.11 24.39 18.24
C PRO A 440 19.31 25.28 17.89
N GLU A 441 20.38 24.68 17.38
CA GLU A 441 21.55 25.43 16.91
C GLU A 441 21.27 26.14 15.58
N TYR A 442 20.36 25.57 14.77
CA TYR A 442 19.95 26.11 13.47
C TYR A 442 18.44 26.01 13.28
N ILE A 443 17.90 26.96 12.51
CA ILE A 443 16.52 26.91 12.02
C ILE A 443 16.57 26.92 10.49
N ALA A 444 15.91 25.96 9.85
CA ALA A 444 15.89 25.79 8.40
C ALA A 444 14.45 25.69 7.89
N LEU A 445 13.95 26.73 7.21
CA LEU A 445 12.54 26.85 6.82
C LEU A 445 12.38 27.12 5.33
N GLN A 446 11.28 26.65 4.77
CA GLN A 446 10.71 27.17 3.55
C GLN A 446 10.00 28.49 3.83
N ASN A 447 10.32 29.48 3.01
CA ASN A 447 9.67 30.77 2.96
C ASN A 447 9.31 31.13 1.50
N PRO A 448 8.41 30.38 0.85
CA PRO A 448 8.00 30.69 -0.51
C PRO A 448 7.30 32.06 -0.55
N ASP A 449 7.62 32.86 -1.57
CA ASP A 449 7.07 34.20 -1.81
C ASP A 449 7.25 35.18 -0.63
N ASP A 450 8.30 35.00 0.18
CA ASP A 450 8.61 35.83 1.36
C ASP A 450 7.41 36.01 2.31
N ARG A 451 6.61 34.95 2.48
CA ARG A 451 5.44 34.93 3.38
C ARG A 451 5.81 35.27 4.82
N ILE A 452 6.97 34.81 5.27
CA ILE A 452 7.61 35.26 6.51
C ILE A 452 8.32 36.58 6.19
N ARG A 453 7.57 37.68 6.28
CA ARG A 453 8.09 39.04 6.04
C ARG A 453 9.10 39.49 7.09
N ASP A 454 8.88 39.04 8.32
CA ASP A 454 9.72 39.36 9.48
C ASP A 454 10.24 38.06 10.09
N ILE A 455 11.40 37.63 9.58
CA ILE A 455 12.10 36.41 9.99
C ILE A 455 12.54 36.52 11.46
N GLU A 456 12.97 37.71 11.88
CA GLU A 456 13.42 37.98 13.24
C GLU A 456 12.27 37.85 14.23
N ALA A 457 11.13 38.52 13.97
CA ALA A 457 9.95 38.38 14.81
C ALA A 457 9.37 36.96 14.79
N ARG A 458 9.45 36.23 13.67
CA ARG A 458 9.05 34.81 13.63
C ARG A 458 9.95 33.96 14.51
N THR A 459 11.25 34.20 14.48
CA THR A 459 12.24 33.46 15.26
C THR A 459 12.11 33.75 16.75
N LEU A 460 11.94 35.02 17.13
CA LEU A 460 11.63 35.45 18.50
C LEU A 460 10.33 34.81 19.02
N ARG A 461 9.32 34.61 18.16
CA ARG A 461 8.10 33.88 18.56
C ARG A 461 8.33 32.38 18.76
N LEU A 462 9.27 31.78 18.04
CA LEU A 462 9.61 30.36 18.20
C LEU A 462 10.50 30.15 19.43
N HIS A 463 11.47 31.05 19.64
CA HIS A 463 12.44 31.01 20.74
C HIS A 463 12.60 32.40 21.36
N PRO A 464 11.77 32.78 22.35
CA PRO A 464 11.80 34.12 22.95
C PRO A 464 13.11 34.47 23.66
N ASP A 465 13.79 33.44 24.19
CA ASP A 465 15.00 33.60 25.01
C ASP A 465 16.30 33.39 24.21
N ALA A 466 16.22 33.28 22.88
CA ALA A 466 17.37 33.02 22.01
C ALA A 466 17.42 33.99 20.82
N SER A 467 18.62 34.42 20.46
CA SER A 467 18.88 35.26 19.29
C SER A 467 19.48 34.43 18.17
N TYR A 468 19.07 34.70 16.93
CA TYR A 468 19.58 33.99 15.76
C TYR A 468 20.00 34.97 14.68
N SER A 469 21.16 34.72 14.09
CA SER A 469 21.67 35.45 12.93
C SER A 469 21.37 34.71 11.63
N LEU A 470 21.13 35.49 10.57
CA LEU A 470 20.89 34.97 9.24
C LEU A 470 22.17 34.35 8.67
N VAL A 471 22.12 33.04 8.42
CA VAL A 471 23.17 32.32 7.68
C VAL A 471 23.02 32.63 6.19
N GLY A 472 21.80 32.54 5.65
CA GLY A 472 21.50 32.98 4.30
C GLY A 472 20.09 32.61 3.84
N THR A 473 19.72 33.17 2.69
CA THR A 473 18.47 32.86 1.99
C THR A 473 18.73 32.46 0.54
N THR A 474 17.92 31.58 -0.01
CA THR A 474 17.96 31.24 -1.45
C THR A 474 16.66 30.57 -1.87
N GLU A 475 16.10 30.91 -3.04
CA GLU A 475 14.98 30.18 -3.66
C GLU A 475 13.78 29.93 -2.73
N GLY A 476 13.48 30.88 -1.84
CA GLY A 476 12.41 30.74 -0.84
C GLY A 476 12.76 29.80 0.31
N TYR A 477 14.04 29.69 0.69
CA TYR A 477 14.51 29.01 1.89
C TYR A 477 15.35 29.96 2.73
N VAL A 478 15.28 29.78 4.04
CA VAL A 478 16.05 30.54 5.03
C VAL A 478 16.75 29.58 5.98
N VAL A 479 18.02 29.88 6.28
CA VAL A 479 18.77 29.24 7.35
C VAL A 479 19.24 30.29 8.34
N LEU A 480 18.99 30.04 9.62
CA LEU A 480 19.40 30.87 10.75
C LEU A 480 20.29 30.05 11.68
N ARG A 481 21.18 30.72 12.42
CA ARG A 481 22.09 30.11 13.39
C ARG A 481 21.93 30.80 14.73
N LEU A 482 21.92 30.03 15.81
CA LEU A 482 21.91 30.54 17.18
C LEU A 482 23.14 31.41 17.44
N ASP A 483 22.92 32.61 17.95
CA ASP A 483 23.99 33.50 18.40
C ASP A 483 24.51 32.99 19.76
N SER A 484 25.82 32.80 19.84
CA SER A 484 26.53 32.24 21.00
C SER A 484 26.77 33.25 22.11
#